data_AF-A0A950BFF4-F1
#
_entry.id   AF-A0A950BFF4-F1
#
_cell.length_a   1.000
_cell.length_b   1.000
_cell.length_c   1.000
_cell.angle_alpha   90.00
_cell.angle_beta   90.00
_cell.angle_gamma   90.00
#
_symmetry.space_group_name_H-M   'P 1'
#
loop_
_entity.id
_entity.type
_entity.pdbx_description
1 polymer ?
#
loop_
_entity_poly.entity_id
_entity_poly.type
_entity_poly.pdbx_seq_one_letter_code
_entity_poly.pdbx_strand_id
1 'polypeptide(L)'
;MFAITSLRRPKMRLPLLTPSKLSPEQRALYEDMRRGLEANFKGTSAIDASGALVGAWNPWLTFSKFGGPMWELLKALSMSPTLPRAVREIAILVTGARFHAAYAIYVHVIAAEFRGLPDDKIATITAGQRPGDLTPEQEVAYD
;
A
#
# COMPACT_ATOMS: atom_id res chain seq x y z
N MET A 1 19.97 5.54 -29.74
CA MET A 1 20.50 5.72 -28.36
C MET A 1 19.87 6.98 -27.78
N PHE A 2 18.72 6.84 -27.12
CA PHE A 2 18.05 7.97 -26.45
C PHE A 2 18.38 7.89 -24.95
N ALA A 3 19.11 8.89 -24.47
CA ALA A 3 19.37 9.05 -23.05
C ALA A 3 18.06 9.46 -22.35
N ILE A 4 17.57 8.62 -21.45
CA ILE A 4 16.47 8.99 -20.56
C ILE A 4 17.06 9.94 -19.51
N THR A 5 17.01 11.23 -19.83
CA THR A 5 17.33 12.33 -18.91
C THR A 5 16.41 12.23 -17.69
N SER A 6 17.02 12.03 -16.51
CA SER A 6 16.47 12.24 -15.16
C SER A 6 14.94 12.34 -15.05
N LEU A 7 14.29 11.21 -14.74
CA LEU A 7 12.94 11.24 -14.18
C LEU A 7 12.99 12.11 -12.91
N ARG A 8 12.43 13.32 -12.98
CA ARG A 8 12.26 14.17 -11.80
C ARG A 8 11.54 13.34 -10.75
N ARG A 9 12.16 13.18 -9.57
CA ARG A 9 11.50 12.57 -8.42
C ARG A 9 10.16 13.30 -8.22
N PRO A 10 9.03 12.57 -8.12
CA PRO A 10 7.76 13.20 -7.83
C PRO A 10 7.91 14.11 -6.62
N LYS A 11 7.40 15.34 -6.71
CA LYS A 11 7.49 16.31 -5.61
C LYS A 11 6.61 15.81 -4.46
N MET A 12 7.20 15.04 -3.56
CA MET A 12 6.56 14.58 -2.34
C MET A 12 6.29 15.78 -1.43
N ARG A 13 5.07 15.90 -0.89
CA ARG A 13 4.72 16.96 0.07
C ARG A 13 5.61 16.92 1.31
N LEU A 14 5.96 15.70 1.73
CA LEU A 14 6.91 15.42 2.81
C LEU A 14 8.19 14.83 2.20
N PRO A 15 9.38 15.40 2.45
CA PRO A 15 10.64 14.84 1.99
C PRO A 15 10.80 13.38 2.46
N LEU A 16 11.40 12.54 1.61
CA LEU A 16 11.71 11.17 1.98
C LEU A 16 12.89 11.12 2.96
N LEU A 17 12.77 10.30 4.00
CA LEU A 17 13.86 10.04 4.93
C LEU A 17 14.76 8.92 4.40
N THR A 18 16.02 9.24 4.13
CA THR A 18 17.03 8.23 3.79
C THR A 18 17.54 7.55 5.07
N PRO A 19 17.94 6.26 5.02
CA PRO A 19 18.40 5.52 6.20
C PRO A 19 19.54 6.20 6.97
N SER A 20 20.41 6.91 6.25
CA SER A 20 21.54 7.68 6.80
C SER A 20 21.13 8.88 7.66
N LYS A 21 19.88 9.35 7.56
CA LYS A 21 19.37 10.54 8.26
C LYS A 21 18.42 10.21 9.43
N LEU A 22 18.21 8.93 9.72
CA LEU A 22 17.29 8.50 10.77
C LEU A 22 17.86 8.74 12.17
N SER A 23 17.01 9.23 13.08
CA SER A 23 17.28 9.19 14.51
C SER A 23 17.33 7.74 15.03
N PRO A 24 17.88 7.49 16.23
CA PRO A 24 17.84 6.16 16.84
C PRO A 24 16.43 5.56 16.93
N GLU A 25 15.44 6.35 17.34
CA GLU A 25 14.03 5.90 17.45
C GLU A 25 13.43 5.58 16.08
N GLN A 26 13.71 6.41 15.08
CA GLN A 26 13.27 6.17 13.71
C GLN A 26 13.95 4.93 13.11
N ARG A 27 15.21 4.66 13.46
CA ARG A 27 15.96 3.52 12.93
C ARG A 27 15.34 2.19 13.34
N ALA A 28 14.95 2.03 14.61
CA ALA A 28 14.30 0.80 15.06
C ALA A 28 12.99 0.53 14.31
N LEU A 29 12.15 1.56 14.16
CA LEU A 29 10.90 1.47 13.40
C LEU A 29 11.14 1.21 11.91
N TYR A 30 12.12 1.91 11.31
CA TYR A 30 12.51 1.72 9.91
C TYR A 30 12.88 0.28 9.61
N GLU A 31 13.74 -0.33 10.43
CA GLU A 31 14.18 -1.71 10.21
C GLU A 31 13.01 -2.71 10.28
N ASP A 32 12.05 -2.49 11.21
CA ASP A 32 10.87 -3.36 11.30
C ASP A 32 9.92 -3.18 10.11
N MET A 33 9.63 -1.93 9.75
CA MET A 33 8.83 -1.61 8.58
C MET A 33 9.48 -2.19 7.32
N ARG A 34 10.78 -1.97 7.12
CA ARG A 34 11.54 -2.46 5.96
C ARG A 34 11.39 -3.97 5.79
N ARG A 35 11.65 -4.76 6.84
CA ARG A 35 11.49 -6.22 6.79
C ARG A 35 10.06 -6.63 6.43
N GLY A 36 9.06 -5.99 7.03
CA GLY A 36 7.66 -6.27 6.74
C GLY A 36 7.27 -5.95 5.29
N LEU A 37 7.78 -4.84 4.76
CA LEU A 37 7.55 -4.41 3.38
C LEU A 37 8.22 -5.33 2.36
N GLU A 38 9.48 -5.70 2.58
CA GLU A 38 10.21 -6.64 1.71
C GLU A 38 9.53 -8.03 1.68
N ALA A 39 8.94 -8.46 2.79
CA ALA A 39 8.23 -9.74 2.88
C ALA A 39 6.87 -9.73 2.18
N ASN A 40 6.08 -8.64 2.34
CA ASN A 40 4.65 -8.66 2.02
C ASN A 40 4.21 -7.74 0.87
N PHE A 41 5.05 -6.80 0.44
CA PHE A 41 4.70 -5.76 -0.56
C PHE A 41 5.54 -5.88 -1.83
N LYS A 42 5.88 -7.11 -2.23
CA LYS A 42 6.61 -7.41 -3.46
C LYS A 42 5.85 -6.87 -4.68
N GLY A 43 6.58 -6.34 -5.66
CA GLY A 43 6.00 -5.70 -6.85
C GLY A 43 5.62 -4.24 -6.64
N THR A 44 5.65 -3.72 -5.41
CA THR A 44 5.40 -2.30 -5.13
C THR A 44 6.69 -1.50 -5.01
N SER A 45 6.60 -0.18 -5.21
CA SER A 45 7.68 0.78 -4.92
C SER A 45 7.65 1.27 -3.46
N ALA A 46 7.27 0.40 -2.52
CA ALA A 46 7.19 0.75 -1.09
C ALA A 46 8.54 1.18 -0.48
N ILE A 47 9.65 0.73 -1.07
CA ILE A 47 11.02 1.13 -0.75
C ILE A 47 11.68 1.58 -2.04
N ASP A 48 12.24 2.79 -2.07
CA ASP A 48 12.94 3.31 -3.25
C ASP A 48 14.38 2.79 -3.35
N ALA A 49 15.06 3.10 -4.46
CA ALA A 49 16.45 2.69 -4.70
C ALA A 49 17.46 3.24 -3.69
N SER A 50 17.11 4.29 -2.92
CA SER A 50 17.93 4.83 -1.84
C SER A 50 17.59 4.22 -0.47
N GLY A 51 16.67 3.25 -0.43
CA GLY A 51 16.18 2.63 0.79
C GLY A 51 15.16 3.46 1.56
N ALA A 52 14.69 4.58 1.01
CA ALA A 52 13.66 5.38 1.67
C ALA A 52 12.29 4.72 1.53
N LEU A 53 11.50 4.76 2.61
CA LEU A 53 10.14 4.22 2.57
C LEU A 53 9.19 5.21 1.86
N VAL A 54 8.33 4.72 0.98
CA VAL A 54 7.48 5.55 0.10
C VAL A 54 5.99 5.41 0.45
N GLY A 55 5.18 6.41 0.09
CA GLY A 55 3.73 6.37 0.31
C GLY A 55 3.35 6.55 1.78
N ALA A 56 2.48 5.68 2.31
CA ALA A 56 2.01 5.75 3.70
C ALA A 56 3.13 5.56 4.73
N TRP A 57 4.24 4.92 4.32
CA TRP A 57 5.35 4.58 5.21
C TRP A 57 6.21 5.79 5.58
N ASN A 58 6.42 6.74 4.64
CA ASN A 58 7.23 7.94 4.89
C ASN A 58 6.70 8.82 6.04
N PRO A 59 5.40 9.21 6.07
CA PRO A 59 4.88 9.99 7.19
C PRO A 59 4.88 9.22 8.50
N TRP A 60 4.63 7.90 8.49
CA TRP A 60 4.72 7.09 9.71
C TRP A 60 6.13 7.05 10.27
N LEU A 61 7.14 6.89 9.42
CA LEU A 61 8.53 6.94 9.85
C LEU A 61 8.95 8.33 10.32
N THR A 62 8.53 9.37 9.60
CA THR A 62 8.85 10.76 9.96
C THR A 62 8.28 11.14 11.32
N PHE A 63 7.03 10.74 11.59
CA PHE A 63 6.34 10.98 12.85
C PHE A 63 6.21 9.67 13.65
N SER A 64 7.35 9.06 14.00
CA SER A 64 7.46 7.71 14.58
C SER A 64 6.60 7.49 15.83
N LYS A 65 6.35 8.52 16.65
CA LYS A 65 5.43 8.48 17.80
C LYS A 65 4.02 8.01 17.42
N PHE A 66 3.56 8.35 16.23
CA PHE A 66 2.26 7.92 15.68
C PHE A 66 2.41 6.75 14.72
N GLY A 67 3.48 6.74 13.91
CA GLY A 67 3.71 5.71 12.91
C GLY A 67 3.95 4.32 13.49
N GLY A 68 4.64 4.21 14.62
CA GLY A 68 4.88 2.93 15.29
C GLY A 68 3.57 2.21 15.65
N PRO A 69 2.66 2.83 16.42
CA PRO A 69 1.34 2.26 16.69
C PRO A 69 0.52 1.92 15.44
N MET A 70 0.56 2.77 14.41
CA MET A 70 -0.12 2.49 13.13
C MET A 70 0.46 1.26 12.42
N TRP A 71 1.78 1.08 12.49
CA TRP A 71 2.47 -0.10 11.95
C TRP A 71 2.07 -1.39 12.68
N GLU A 72 1.99 -1.36 14.02
CA GLU A 72 1.51 -2.50 14.81
C GLU A 72 0.05 -2.86 14.47
N LEU A 73 -0.81 -1.85 14.33
CA LEU A 73 -2.20 -2.07 13.90
C LEU A 73 -2.27 -2.74 12.53
N LEU A 74 -1.48 -2.25 11.56
CA LEU A 74 -1.42 -2.85 10.23
C LEU A 74 -0.98 -4.32 10.28
N LYS A 75 0.05 -4.64 11.07
CA LYS A 75 0.52 -6.02 11.25
C LYS A 75 -0.60 -6.91 11.81
N ALA A 76 -1.27 -6.44 12.86
CA ALA A 76 -2.39 -7.18 13.47
C ALA A 76 -3.52 -7.47 12.47
N LEU A 77 -3.93 -6.46 11.69
CA LEU A 77 -4.95 -6.61 10.64
C LEU A 77 -4.50 -7.54 9.51
N SER A 78 -3.20 -7.68 9.29
CA SER A 78 -2.64 -8.48 8.20
C SER A 78 -2.40 -9.94 8.57
N MET A 79 -2.00 -10.22 9.82
CA MET A 79 -1.52 -11.54 10.27
C MET A 79 -2.62 -12.47 10.76
N SER A 80 -3.78 -11.95 11.20
CA SER A 80 -4.88 -12.79 11.69
C SER A 80 -6.24 -12.40 11.09
N PRO A 81 -6.37 -12.37 9.76
CA PRO A 81 -7.63 -12.03 9.13
C PRO A 81 -8.64 -13.18 9.25
N THR A 82 -9.90 -12.84 9.52
CA THR A 82 -11.04 -13.78 9.42
C THR A 82 -11.71 -13.72 8.04
N LEU A 83 -11.59 -12.59 7.34
CA LEU A 83 -12.17 -12.41 6.01
C LEU A 83 -11.31 -13.08 4.91
N PRO A 84 -11.95 -13.70 3.89
CA PRO A 84 -11.25 -14.24 2.73
C PRO A 84 -10.39 -13.19 2.03
N ARG A 85 -9.23 -13.61 1.51
CA ARG A 85 -8.24 -12.70 0.90
C ARG A 85 -8.81 -11.86 -0.24
N ALA A 86 -9.66 -12.43 -1.09
CA ALA A 86 -10.28 -11.72 -2.20
C ALA A 86 -11.28 -10.67 -1.71
N VAL A 87 -12.14 -11.04 -0.77
CA VAL A 87 -13.16 -10.16 -0.15
C VAL A 87 -12.50 -8.95 0.51
N ARG A 88 -11.35 -9.13 1.17
CA ARG A 88 -10.58 -8.02 1.74
C ARG A 88 -10.12 -7.02 0.69
N GLU A 89 -9.67 -7.49 -0.47
CA GLU A 89 -9.23 -6.57 -1.54
C GLU A 89 -10.41 -5.82 -2.16
N ILE A 90 -11.60 -6.43 -2.26
CA ILE A 90 -12.83 -5.71 -2.66
C ILE A 90 -13.07 -4.53 -1.72
N ALA A 91 -13.14 -4.77 -0.41
CA ALA A 91 -13.39 -3.72 0.57
C ALA A 91 -12.33 -2.60 0.52
N ILE A 92 -11.06 -2.97 0.35
CA ILE A 92 -9.95 -2.00 0.29
C ILE A 92 -10.00 -1.18 -1.01
N LEU A 93 -10.24 -1.82 -2.16
CA LEU A 93 -10.31 -1.14 -3.45
C LEU A 93 -11.54 -0.22 -3.54
N VAL A 94 -12.70 -0.64 -3.03
CA VAL A 94 -13.91 0.20 -2.95
C VAL A 94 -13.65 1.42 -2.07
N THR A 95 -13.07 1.22 -0.90
CA THR A 95 -12.67 2.33 0.00
C THR A 95 -11.67 3.26 -0.70
N GLY A 96 -10.67 2.69 -1.38
CA GLY A 96 -9.68 3.44 -2.12
C GLY A 96 -10.28 4.30 -3.23
N ALA A 97 -11.20 3.72 -4.02
CA ALA A 97 -11.93 4.40 -5.08
C ALA A 97 -12.80 5.53 -4.51
N ARG A 98 -13.55 5.26 -3.43
CA ARG A 98 -14.43 6.23 -2.77
C ARG A 98 -13.71 7.48 -2.29
N PHE A 99 -12.49 7.33 -1.77
CA PHE A 99 -11.66 8.43 -1.25
C PHE A 99 -10.61 8.94 -2.23
N HIS A 100 -10.60 8.45 -3.47
CA HIS A 100 -9.58 8.77 -4.48
C HIS A 100 -8.14 8.56 -3.97
N ALA A 101 -7.92 7.49 -3.20
CA ALA A 101 -6.66 7.18 -2.54
C ALA A 101 -5.69 6.48 -3.51
N ALA A 102 -5.10 7.24 -4.43
CA ALA A 102 -4.28 6.70 -5.53
C ALA A 102 -3.16 5.75 -5.09
N TYR A 103 -2.45 6.04 -3.98
CA TYR A 103 -1.41 5.13 -3.48
C TYR A 103 -1.97 3.82 -2.94
N ALA A 104 -3.11 3.86 -2.24
CA ALA A 104 -3.76 2.65 -1.74
C ALA A 104 -4.27 1.80 -2.91
N ILE A 105 -4.93 2.42 -3.89
CA ILE A 105 -5.37 1.73 -5.12
C ILE A 105 -4.18 1.07 -5.82
N TYR A 106 -3.09 1.80 -6.06
CA TYR A 106 -1.89 1.25 -6.70
C TYR A 106 -1.36 -0.03 -6.01
N VAL A 107 -1.21 0.01 -4.68
CA VAL A 107 -0.70 -1.13 -3.92
C VAL A 107 -1.68 -2.31 -3.95
N HIS A 108 -2.98 -2.02 -3.84
CA HIS A 108 -4.01 -3.04 -3.72
C HIS A 108 -4.48 -3.62 -5.05
N VAL A 109 -4.26 -2.94 -6.18
CA VAL A 109 -4.38 -3.54 -7.51
C VAL A 109 -3.41 -4.71 -7.65
N ILE A 110 -2.12 -4.49 -7.34
CA ILE A 110 -1.09 -5.54 -7.39
C ILE A 110 -1.42 -6.69 -6.43
N ALA A 111 -1.90 -6.36 -5.22
CA ALA A 111 -2.28 -7.36 -4.23
C ALA A 111 -3.52 -8.18 -4.67
N ALA A 112 -4.50 -7.55 -5.31
CA ALA A 112 -5.70 -8.18 -5.83
C ALA A 112 -5.39 -9.13 -6.99
N GLU A 113 -4.56 -8.69 -7.94
CA GLU A 113 -4.07 -9.51 -9.06
C GLU A 113 -3.35 -10.77 -8.53
N PHE A 114 -2.44 -10.61 -7.57
CA PHE A 114 -1.74 -11.75 -6.96
C PHE A 114 -2.68 -12.73 -6.25
N ARG A 115 -3.86 -12.26 -5.83
CA ARG A 115 -4.91 -13.08 -5.17
C ARG A 115 -5.93 -13.63 -6.15
N GLY A 116 -5.74 -13.41 -7.45
CA GLY A 116 -6.58 -13.96 -8.51
C GLY A 116 -7.89 -13.20 -8.74
N LEU A 117 -7.99 -11.93 -8.32
CA LEU A 117 -9.09 -11.10 -8.80
C LEU A 117 -8.84 -10.77 -10.28
N PRO A 118 -9.84 -10.96 -11.17
CA PRO A 118 -9.73 -10.59 -12.57
C PRO A 118 -9.47 -9.08 -12.77
N ASP A 119 -8.64 -8.75 -13.77
CA ASP A 119 -8.24 -7.36 -14.07
C ASP A 119 -9.45 -6.46 -14.38
N ASP A 120 -10.46 -6.98 -15.08
CA ASP A 120 -11.69 -6.26 -15.41
C ASP A 120 -12.53 -5.93 -14.17
N LYS A 121 -12.59 -6.86 -13.20
CA LYS A 121 -13.22 -6.65 -11.89
C LYS A 121 -12.49 -5.55 -11.10
N ILE A 122 -11.16 -5.60 -11.04
CA ILE A 122 -10.33 -4.59 -10.37
C ILE A 122 -10.52 -3.22 -11.04
N ALA A 123 -10.46 -3.16 -12.37
CA ALA A 123 -10.66 -1.93 -13.14
C ALA A 123 -12.05 -1.33 -12.90
N THR A 124 -13.09 -2.16 -12.87
CA THR A 124 -14.47 -1.72 -12.60
C THR A 124 -14.61 -1.09 -11.22
N ILE A 125 -14.07 -1.74 -10.17
CA ILE A 125 -14.11 -1.21 -8.80
C ILE A 125 -13.32 0.09 -8.67
N THR A 126 -12.10 0.14 -9.23
CA THR A 126 -11.26 1.34 -9.16
C THR A 126 -11.82 2.53 -9.95
N ALA A 127 -12.67 2.27 -10.95
CA ALA A 127 -13.47 3.28 -11.64
C ALA A 127 -14.72 3.73 -10.85
N GLY A 128 -14.92 3.21 -9.63
CA GLY A 128 -16.07 3.51 -8.77
C GLY A 128 -17.37 2.87 -9.27
N GLN A 129 -17.27 1.79 -10.03
CA GLN A 129 -18.40 1.04 -10.57
C GLN A 129 -18.52 -0.34 -9.92
N ARG A 130 -19.72 -0.92 -9.94
CA ARG A 130 -20.00 -2.24 -9.38
C ARG A 130 -19.75 -3.33 -10.43
N PRO A 131 -18.89 -4.33 -10.18
CA PRO A 131 -18.79 -5.50 -11.04
C PRO A 131 -20.10 -6.30 -11.11
N GLY A 132 -20.38 -6.90 -12.27
CA GLY A 132 -21.59 -7.70 -12.49
C GLY A 132 -21.52 -9.13 -11.96
N ASP A 133 -20.33 -9.59 -11.55
CA ASP A 133 -20.00 -10.99 -11.26
C ASP A 133 -19.42 -11.18 -9.84
N LEU A 134 -19.82 -10.33 -8.89
CA LEU A 134 -19.42 -10.49 -7.48
C LEU A 134 -20.06 -11.73 -6.87
N THR A 135 -19.30 -12.49 -6.07
CA THR A 135 -19.90 -13.54 -5.21
C THR A 135 -20.67 -12.90 -4.05
N PRO A 136 -21.60 -13.61 -3.38
CA PRO A 136 -22.37 -13.04 -2.27
C PRO A 136 -21.51 -12.39 -1.18
N GLU A 137 -20.37 -12.97 -0.83
CA GLU A 137 -19.45 -12.40 0.17
C GLU A 137 -18.72 -11.15 -0.36
N GLN A 138 -18.46 -11.09 -1.67
CA GLN A 138 -17.87 -9.92 -2.30
C GLN A 138 -18.88 -8.78 -2.43
N GLU A 139 -20.16 -9.08 -2.65
CA GLU A 139 -21.23 -8.08 -2.66
C GLU A 139 -21.35 -7.39 -1.30
N VAL A 140 -21.37 -8.16 -0.21
CA VAL A 140 -21.42 -7.61 1.16
C VAL A 140 -20.20 -6.72 1.47
N ALA A 141 -19.04 -7.02 0.90
CA ALA A 141 -17.84 -6.19 1.09
C ALA A 141 -17.79 -4.96 0.16
N TYR A 142 -18.57 -4.97 -0.93
CA TYR A 142 -18.65 -3.86 -1.87
C TYR A 142 -19.63 -2.78 -1.41
N ASP A 143 -20.79 -3.19 -0.90
CA ASP A 143 -21.90 -2.31 -0.50
C ASP A 143 -21.65 -1.59 0.84
#